data_AF-A0A371HRY6-F1
#
_entry.id   AF-A0A371HRY6-F1
#
_cell.length_a   1.000
_cell.length_b   1.000
_cell.length_c   1.000
_cell.angle_alpha   90.00
_cell.angle_beta   90.00
_cell.angle_gamma   90.00
#
_symmetry.space_group_name_H-M   'P 1'
#
loop_
_entity.id
_entity.type
_entity.pdbx_description
1 polymer ?
#
loop_
_entity_poly.entity_id
_entity_poly.type
_entity_poly.pdbx_seq_one_letter_code
_entity_poly.pdbx_strand_id
1 'polypeptide(L)' 'LKTIEKEATITYIREFAIKSRVAKLYNQSVIPCSFRPQDLVLRKMVHKAESNKLTPKWEGPFRARRRVRCTNSLLGARLG' A
#
# COMPACT_ATOMS: atom_id res chain seq x y z
N LEU A 1 -30.67 10.00 -19.35
CA LEU A 1 -29.25 10.40 -19.17
C LEU A 1 -28.90 10.78 -17.74
N LYS A 2 -29.72 11.58 -17.02
CA LYS A 2 -29.47 11.98 -15.61
C LYS A 2 -29.36 10.83 -14.58
N THR A 3 -29.90 9.64 -14.85
CA THR A 3 -29.93 8.51 -13.90
C THR A 3 -28.57 7.81 -13.80
N ILE A 4 -27.89 7.61 -14.93
CA ILE A 4 -26.60 6.91 -15.00
C ILE A 4 -25.51 7.74 -14.29
N GLU A 5 -25.51 9.06 -14.50
CA GLU A 5 -24.57 9.97 -13.84
C GLU A 5 -24.75 9.96 -12.31
N LYS A 6 -25.99 9.94 -11.83
CA LYS A 6 -26.29 9.85 -10.39
C LYS A 6 -25.78 8.54 -9.78
N GLU A 7 -25.98 7.41 -10.45
CA GLU A 7 -25.54 6.11 -9.96
C GLU A 7 -24.01 5.97 -9.93
N ALA A 8 -23.32 6.46 -10.96
CA ALA A 8 -21.87 6.51 -11.01
C ALA A 8 -21.31 7.39 -9.87
N THR A 9 -21.94 8.54 -9.62
CA THR A 9 -21.55 9.47 -8.55
C THR A 9 -21.69 8.82 -7.17
N ILE A 10 -22.82 8.14 -6.90
CA ILE A 10 -23.04 7.44 -5.62
C ILE A 10 -22.02 6.32 -5.42
N THR A 11 -21.72 5.57 -6.48
CA THR A 11 -20.72 4.49 -6.44
C THR A 11 -19.33 5.04 -6.11
N TYR A 12 -18.92 6.11 -6.80
CA TYR A 12 -17.64 6.78 -6.55
C TYR A 12 -17.52 7.28 -5.09
N ILE A 13 -18.57 7.91 -4.55
CA ILE A 13 -18.57 8.40 -3.16
C ILE A 13 -18.40 7.24 -2.18
N ARG A 14 -19.12 6.13 -2.39
CA ARG A 14 -19.02 4.93 -1.53
C ARG A 14 -17.63 4.32 -1.61
N GLU A 15 -17.08 4.15 -2.81
CA GLU A 15 -15.73 3.62 -3.00
C GLU A 15 -14.68 4.50 -2.31
N PHE A 16 -14.77 5.81 -2.48
CA PHE A 16 -13.87 6.77 -1.85
C PHE A 16 -13.95 6.68 -0.32
N ALA A 17 -15.17 6.64 0.24
CA ALA A 17 -15.39 6.51 1.67
C ALA A 17 -14.77 5.22 2.24
N ILE A 18 -14.96 4.08 1.55
CA ILE A 18 -14.38 2.79 1.95
C ILE A 18 -12.85 2.85 1.88
N LYS A 19 -12.27 3.32 0.76
CA LYS A 19 -10.82 3.46 0.60
C LYS A 19 -10.21 4.36 1.69
N SER A 20 -10.87 5.49 1.99
CA SER A 20 -10.46 6.41 3.06
C SER A 20 -10.50 5.75 4.44
N ARG A 21 -11.55 4.98 4.74
CA ARG A 21 -11.67 4.25 6.01
C ARG A 21 -10.57 3.20 6.17
N VAL A 22 -10.30 2.41 5.13
CA VAL A 22 -9.23 1.41 5.12
C VAL A 22 -7.86 2.06 5.31
N ALA A 23 -7.59 3.17 4.61
CA ALA A 23 -6.34 3.90 4.75
C ALA A 23 -6.13 4.43 6.18
N LYS A 24 -7.18 4.97 6.82
CA LYS A 24 -7.11 5.44 8.22
C LYS A 24 -6.78 4.29 9.18
N LEU A 25 -7.45 3.15 9.06
CA LEU A 25 -7.19 1.99 9.91
C LEU A 25 -5.77 1.45 9.72
N TYR A 26 -5.31 1.37 8.47
CA TYR A 26 -3.94 0.98 8.15
C TYR A 26 -2.93 1.94 8.81
N ASN A 27 -3.07 3.24 8.57
CA ASN A 27 -2.15 4.26 9.09
C ASN A 27 -2.15 4.35 10.62
N GLN A 28 -3.24 3.99 11.30
CA GLN A 28 -3.30 3.91 12.76
C GLN A 28 -2.52 2.70 13.32
N SER A 29 -2.51 1.58 12.60
CA SER A 29 -1.87 0.33 13.04
C SER A 29 -0.41 0.18 12.58
N VAL A 30 -0.03 0.86 11.49
CA VAL A 30 1.29 0.72 10.87
C VAL A 30 2.17 1.90 11.27
N ILE A 31 3.23 1.57 12.01
CA ILE A 31 4.26 2.52 12.41
C ILE A 31 5.32 2.58 11.30
N PRO A 32 5.57 3.75 10.68
CA PRO A 32 6.68 3.91 9.75
C PRO A 32 8.00 3.61 10.45
N CYS A 33 8.70 2.57 10.01
CA CYS A 33 10.01 2.20 10.54
C CYS A 33 11.08 2.48 9.48
N SER A 34 12.11 3.24 9.87
CA SER A 34 13.28 3.45 9.00
C SER A 34 14.26 2.29 9.16
N PHE A 35 14.69 1.72 8.04
CA PHE A 35 15.74 0.70 8.04
C PHE A 35 17.13 1.32 8.19
N ARG A 36 17.98 0.68 9.00
CA ARG A 36 19.41 0.93 9.08
C ARG A 36 20.16 -0.16 8.31
N PRO A 37 21.37 0.14 7.79
CA PRO A 37 22.25 -0.89 7.29
C PRO A 37 22.42 -2.02 8.32
N GLN A 38 22.56 -3.26 7.84
CA GLN A 38 22.68 -4.49 8.64
C GLN A 38 21.43 -4.94 9.41
N ASP A 39 20.35 -4.14 9.48
CA ASP A 39 19.07 -4.58 10.05
C ASP A 39 18.54 -5.82 9.31
N LEU A 40 17.97 -6.75 10.08
CA LEU A 40 17.29 -7.94 9.53
C LEU A 40 15.85 -7.58 9.17
N VAL A 41 15.49 -7.80 7.92
CA VAL A 41 14.17 -7.47 7.37
C VAL A 41 13.56 -8.66 6.66
N LEU A 42 12.23 -8.75 6.71
CA LEU A 42 11.47 -9.72 5.94
C LEU A 42 10.99 -9.05 4.64
N ARG A 43 11.02 -9.79 3.54
CA ARG A 43 10.47 -9.30 2.27
C ARG A 43 9.06 -9.82 2.08
N LYS A 44 8.10 -8.93 1.79
CA LYS A 44 6.74 -9.34 1.43
C LYS A 44 6.78 -10.05 0.08
N MET A 45 6.28 -11.28 0.03
CA MET A 45 6.16 -12.01 -1.23
C MET A 45 4.85 -11.65 -1.94
N VAL A 46 4.92 -11.51 -3.26
CA VAL A 46 3.73 -11.50 -4.12
C VAL A 46 3.46 -12.94 -4.51
N HIS A 47 2.39 -13.49 -3.97
CA HIS A 47 1.97 -14.86 -4.23
C HIS A 47 1.58 -15.03 -5.69
N LYS A 48 2.17 -16.02 -6.36
CA LYS A 48 1.78 -16.44 -7.71
C LYS A 48 0.50 -17.29 -7.65
N ALA A 49 -0.16 -17.46 -8.78
CA ALA A 49 -1.37 -18.29 -8.90
C ALA A 49 -1.15 -19.75 -8.42
N GLU A 50 0.07 -20.27 -8.55
CA GLU A 50 0.45 -21.62 -8.07
C GLU A 50 0.76 -21.70 -6.57
N SER A 51 0.73 -20.57 -5.83
CA SER A 51 1.04 -20.59 -4.40
C SER A 51 -0.11 -21.17 -3.58
N ASN A 52 0.23 -22.07 -2.66
CA ASN A 52 -0.76 -22.70 -1.79
C ASN A 52 -1.08 -21.81 -0.57
N LYS A 53 -2.16 -22.13 0.15
CA LYS A 53 -2.60 -21.38 1.34
C LYS A 53 -1.58 -21.36 2.48
N LEU A 54 -0.68 -22.34 2.51
CA LEU A 54 0.35 -22.51 3.55
C LEU A 54 1.68 -21.85 3.19
N THR A 55 1.81 -21.30 1.99
CA THR A 55 3.03 -20.58 1.60
C THR A 55 3.14 -19.34 2.50
N PRO A 56 4.28 -19.11 3.16
CA PRO A 56 4.46 -17.94 4.01
C PRO A 56 4.33 -16.67 3.17
N LYS A 57 3.72 -15.62 3.73
CA LYS A 57 3.58 -14.31 3.05
C LYS A 57 4.87 -13.50 3.00
N TRP A 58 5.85 -13.90 3.81
CA TRP A 58 7.09 -13.19 4.04
C TRP A 58 8.27 -14.15 3.83
N GLU A 59 9.33 -13.65 3.22
CA GLU A 59 10.53 -14.41 2.89
C GLU A 59 11.72 -13.94 3.71
N GLY A 60 12.61 -14.90 4.00
CA GLY A 60 13.96 -14.67 4.48
C GLY A 60 14.02 -14.22 5.93
N PRO A 61 15.23 -14.10 6.45
CA PRO A 61 15.65 -12.80 6.95
C PRO A 61 16.76 -12.22 6.04
N PHE A 62 16.58 -10.99 5.58
CA PHE A 62 17.53 -10.29 4.72
C PHE A 62 18.26 -9.20 5.49
N ARG A 63 19.53 -8.94 5.17
CA ARG A 63 20.25 -7.78 5.70
C ARG A 63 20.04 -6.57 4.79
N ALA A 64 19.52 -5.48 5.33
CA ALA A 64 19.43 -4.22 4.61
C ALA A 64 20.84 -3.70 4.28
N ARG A 65 21.15 -3.49 3.00
CA ARG A 65 22.47 -2.97 2.56
C ARG A 65 22.58 -1.46 2.67
N ARG A 66 21.57 -0.75 2.18
CA ARG A 66 21.50 0.72 2.21
C ARG A 66 20.05 1.18 2.34
N ARG A 67 19.84 2.27 3.06
CA ARG A 67 18.56 2.99 3.04
C ARG A 67 18.51 3.84 1.77
N VAL A 68 17.59 3.53 0.87
CA VAL A 68 17.25 4.43 -0.25
C VAL A 68 16.15 5.36 0.26
N ARG A 69 16.40 6.68 0.26
CA ARG A 69 15.32 7.64 0.48
C ARG A 69 14.49 7.70 -0.80
N CYS A 70 13.19 7.46 -0.71
CA CYS A 70 12.29 7.76 -1.81
C CYS A 70 12.15 9.29 -1.90
N THR A 71 12.96 9.95 -2.72
CA THR A 71 12.64 11.30 -3.20
C THR A 71 11.62 11.12 -4.31
N ASN A 72 10.34 11.08 -3.97
CA ASN A 72 9.30 11.17 -4.99
C ASN A 72 9.36 12.58 -5.58
N SER A 73 10.17 12.78 -6.62
CA SER A 73 10.20 14.00 -7.45
C SER A 73 8.95 14.13 -8.35
N LEU A 74 7.83 13.52 -7.97
CA LEU A 74 6.53 13.64 -8.66
C LEU A 74 5.39 14.09 -7.72
N LEU A 75 5.72 14.69 -6.57
CA LEU A 75 4.75 15.31 -5.66
C LEU A 75 4.54 16.82 -5.96
N GLY A 76 4.70 17.21 -7.23
CA GLY A 76 4.41 18.54 -7.75
C GLY A 76 3.44 18.52 -8.94
N ALA A 77 2.73 17.42 -9.17
CA ALA A 77 1.73 17.32 -10.23
C ALA A 77 0.32 17.21 -9.61
N ARG A 78 -0.36 18.37 -9.58
CA ARG A 78 -1.81 18.53 -9.76
C ARG A 78 -2.72 18.30 -8.54
N LEU A 79 -2.78 19.33 -7.69
CA LEU A 79 -4.04 19.89 -7.20
C LEU A 79 -3.94 21.41 -7.31
N GLY A 80 -4.34 21.92 -8.47
CA GLY A 80 -4.64 23.31 -8.76
C GLY A 80 -5.91 23.33 -9.60
#